data_AF-A0A9D7RPS8-F1
#
_entry.id   AF-A0A9D7RPS8-F1
#
_cell.length_a   1.000
_cell.length_b   1.000
_cell.length_c   1.000
_cell.angle_alpha   90.00
_cell.angle_beta   90.00
_cell.angle_gamma   90.00
#
_symmetry.space_group_name_H-M   'P 1'
#
loop_
_entity.id
_entity.type
_entity.pdbx_description
1 polymer ?
#
loop_
_entity_poly.entity_id
_entity_poly.type
_entity_poly.pdbx_seq_one_letter_code
_entity_poly.pdbx_strand_id
1 'polypeptide(L)'
;MEPTALKRAVLKAARTQLADIAAELKDRVADLRTVTVGDDDHETASQTESTRGGDVDLMNALSEQVEHVQQDLERIDALDSTVSCDTVQFGAVVHTDQRNFLIAASLEEFDAGGLRYLGVTPKAPVIQALLGKRVGEHVTINGVAYHILAIH
;
A
#
# COMPACT_ATOMS: atom_id res chain seq x y z
N MET A 1 -22.16 14.62 1.05
CA MET A 1 -21.59 13.57 0.18
C MET A 1 -21.97 12.24 0.78
N GLU A 2 -22.47 11.29 -0.02
CA GLU A 2 -22.80 9.96 0.51
C GLU A 2 -21.52 9.28 1.04
N PRO A 3 -21.52 8.66 2.24
CA PRO A 3 -20.33 8.03 2.83
C PRO A 3 -19.63 7.04 1.88
N THR A 4 -20.43 6.32 1.12
CA THR A 4 -20.01 5.36 0.09
C THR A 4 -19.33 6.00 -1.12
N ALA A 5 -19.67 7.24 -1.47
CA ALA A 5 -19.03 7.94 -2.58
C ALA A 5 -17.56 8.26 -2.28
N LEU A 6 -17.26 8.67 -1.03
CA LEU A 6 -15.89 8.95 -0.59
C LEU A 6 -15.08 7.66 -0.50
N LYS A 7 -15.62 6.63 0.17
CA LYS A 7 -14.96 5.32 0.28
C LYS A 7 -14.59 4.77 -1.09
N ARG A 8 -15.51 4.83 -2.06
CA ARG A 8 -15.24 4.42 -3.45
C ARG A 8 -14.13 5.24 -4.11
N ALA A 9 -14.08 6.56 -3.88
CA ALA A 9 -13.03 7.40 -4.42
C ALA A 9 -11.66 7.05 -3.83
N VAL A 10 -11.59 6.82 -2.52
CA VAL A 10 -10.36 6.43 -1.80
C VAL A 10 -9.88 5.07 -2.27
N LEU A 11 -10.76 4.06 -2.36
CA LEU A 11 -10.39 2.74 -2.86
C LEU A 11 -9.92 2.77 -4.31
N LYS A 12 -10.57 3.58 -5.15
CA LYS A 12 -10.14 3.77 -6.55
C LYS A 12 -8.74 4.39 -6.63
N ALA A 13 -8.48 5.45 -5.87
CA ALA A 13 -7.18 6.11 -5.85
C ALA A 13 -6.08 5.16 -5.35
N ALA A 14 -6.33 4.45 -4.25
CA ALA A 14 -5.39 3.49 -3.69
C ALA A 14 -5.08 2.35 -4.67
N ARG A 15 -6.10 1.82 -5.36
CA ARG A 15 -5.95 0.81 -6.41
C ARG A 15 -5.08 1.31 -7.57
N THR A 16 -5.33 2.53 -8.04
CA THR A 16 -4.53 3.13 -9.12
C THR A 16 -3.06 3.23 -8.72
N GLN A 17 -2.78 3.77 -7.53
CA GLN A 17 -1.40 3.95 -7.09
C GLN A 17 -0.67 2.62 -6.89
N LEU A 18 -1.30 1.61 -6.28
CA LEU A 18 -0.70 0.28 -6.15
C LEU A 18 -0.47 -0.37 -7.52
N ALA A 19 -1.38 -0.18 -8.48
CA ALA A 19 -1.21 -0.69 -9.84
C ALA A 19 -0.02 -0.03 -10.55
N ASP A 20 0.15 1.28 -10.39
CA ASP A 20 1.28 2.02 -10.94
C ASP A 20 2.60 1.56 -10.32
N ILE A 21 2.66 1.39 -8.99
CA ILE A 21 3.83 0.84 -8.28
C ILE A 21 4.16 -0.57 -8.77
N ALA A 22 3.14 -1.44 -8.91
CA ALA A 22 3.33 -2.80 -9.40
C ALA A 22 3.85 -2.82 -10.84
N ALA A 23 3.42 -1.90 -11.69
CA ALA A 23 3.89 -1.78 -13.06
C ALA A 23 5.36 -1.33 -13.09
N GLU A 24 5.71 -0.28 -12.35
CA GLU A 24 7.08 0.24 -12.29
C GLU A 24 8.08 -0.81 -11.77
N LEU A 25 7.72 -1.54 -10.72
CA LEU A 25 8.56 -2.61 -10.19
C LEU A 25 8.75 -3.76 -11.20
N LYS A 26 7.70 -4.12 -11.95
CA LYS A 26 7.78 -5.15 -13.00
C LYS A 26 8.67 -4.71 -14.16
N ASP A 27 8.54 -3.47 -14.58
CA ASP A 27 9.38 -2.90 -15.64
C ASP A 27 10.85 -2.91 -15.20
N ARG A 28 11.14 -2.53 -13.95
CA ARG A 28 12.49 -2.58 -13.39
C ARG A 28 13.07 -3.99 -13.33
N VAL A 29 12.27 -5.01 -13.00
CA VAL A 29 12.69 -6.42 -13.05
C VAL A 29 12.99 -6.84 -14.49
N ALA A 30 12.14 -6.44 -15.45
CA ALA A 30 12.32 -6.76 -16.86
C ALA A 30 13.61 -6.13 -17.41
N ASP A 31 13.84 -4.85 -17.13
CA ASP A 31 15.05 -4.12 -17.54
C ASP A 31 16.30 -4.80 -17.00
N LEU A 32 16.33 -5.10 -15.69
CA LEU A 32 17.48 -5.77 -15.06
C LEU A 32 17.74 -7.13 -15.71
N ARG A 33 16.69 -7.92 -15.98
CA ARG A 33 16.79 -9.20 -16.69
C ARG A 33 17.38 -9.05 -18.09
N THR A 34 17.01 -8.00 -18.84
CA THR A 34 17.57 -7.77 -20.18
C THR A 34 19.06 -7.42 -20.12
N VAL A 35 19.47 -6.59 -19.15
CA VAL A 35 20.88 -6.21 -18.95
C VAL A 35 21.71 -7.43 -18.58
N THR A 36 21.30 -8.20 -17.57
CA THR A 36 22.05 -9.38 -17.09
C THR A 36 22.22 -10.47 -18.16
N VAL A 37 21.27 -10.61 -19.08
CA VAL A 37 21.31 -11.61 -20.17
C VAL A 37 22.00 -11.05 -21.43
N GLY A 38 21.95 -9.74 -21.67
CA GLY A 38 22.50 -9.10 -22.87
C GLY A 38 24.00 -8.77 -22.81
N ASP A 39 24.62 -8.81 -21.63
CA ASP A 39 26.01 -8.38 -21.40
C ASP A 39 27.04 -9.53 -21.61
N ASP A 40 26.98 -10.20 -22.76
CA ASP A 40 27.89 -11.32 -23.11
C ASP A 40 29.18 -10.87 -23.84
N ASP A 41 29.33 -9.59 -24.19
CA ASP A 41 30.34 -9.18 -25.19
C ASP A 41 31.65 -8.54 -24.65
N HIS A 42 31.79 -8.21 -23.34
CA HIS A 42 32.97 -7.44 -22.91
C HIS A 42 33.61 -7.71 -21.52
N GLU A 43 33.21 -8.72 -20.76
CA GLU A 43 33.77 -8.96 -19.41
C GLU A 43 34.54 -10.27 -19.26
N THR A 44 35.57 -10.28 -18.40
CA THR A 44 36.28 -11.50 -18.01
C THR A 44 35.33 -12.44 -17.25
N ALA A 45 35.42 -13.76 -17.47
CA ALA A 45 34.46 -14.74 -16.93
C ALA A 45 34.18 -14.63 -15.42
N SER A 46 35.19 -14.29 -14.60
CA SER A 46 35.03 -14.13 -13.14
C SER A 46 34.29 -12.86 -12.71
N GLN A 47 34.38 -11.77 -13.48
CA GLN A 47 33.65 -10.53 -13.24
C GLN A 47 32.18 -10.66 -13.68
N THR A 48 31.97 -11.37 -14.78
CA THR A 48 30.62 -11.71 -15.28
C THR A 48 29.82 -12.52 -14.25
N GLU A 49 30.42 -13.53 -13.62
CA GLU A 49 29.74 -14.39 -12.64
C GLU A 49 29.32 -13.64 -11.36
N SER A 50 30.18 -12.74 -10.86
CA SER A 50 29.89 -11.97 -9.64
C SER A 50 28.79 -10.92 -9.86
N THR A 51 28.82 -10.21 -10.99
CA THR A 51 27.79 -9.21 -11.35
C THR A 51 26.44 -9.88 -11.60
N ARG A 52 26.42 -11.00 -12.34
CA ARG A 52 25.18 -11.78 -12.57
C ARG A 52 24.56 -12.31 -11.27
N GLY A 53 25.39 -12.73 -10.30
CA GLY A 53 24.91 -13.16 -8.99
C GLY A 53 24.18 -12.03 -8.24
N GLY A 54 24.77 -10.84 -8.18
CA GLY A 54 24.17 -9.67 -7.54
C GLY A 54 22.88 -9.20 -8.22
N ASP A 55 22.84 -9.24 -9.56
CA ASP A 55 21.64 -8.90 -10.32
C ASP A 55 20.50 -9.87 -10.06
N VAL A 56 20.79 -11.18 -9.99
CA VAL A 56 19.79 -12.21 -9.67
C VAL A 56 19.22 -12.00 -8.27
N ASP A 57 20.05 -11.71 -7.27
CA ASP A 57 19.59 -11.40 -5.91
C ASP A 57 18.69 -10.16 -5.88
N LEU A 58 19.05 -9.11 -6.62
CA LEU A 58 18.23 -7.90 -6.75
C LEU A 58 16.90 -8.18 -7.47
N MET A 59 16.91 -8.96 -8.56
CA MET A 59 15.69 -9.38 -9.27
C MET A 59 14.75 -10.17 -8.34
N ASN A 60 15.29 -11.05 -7.50
CA ASN A 60 14.50 -11.82 -6.53
C ASN A 60 13.86 -10.88 -5.50
N ALA A 61 14.62 -9.94 -4.94
CA ALA A 61 14.11 -8.96 -3.97
C ALA A 61 13.04 -8.03 -4.56
N LEU A 62 13.18 -7.63 -5.83
CA LEU A 62 12.16 -6.84 -6.54
C LEU A 62 10.92 -7.69 -6.85
N SER A 63 11.09 -8.96 -7.20
CA SER A 63 9.97 -9.88 -7.46
C SER A 63 9.13 -10.12 -6.21
N GLU A 64 9.77 -10.29 -5.05
CA GLU A 64 9.07 -10.39 -3.75
C GLU A 64 8.28 -9.11 -3.44
N GLN A 65 8.83 -7.93 -3.72
CA GLN A 65 8.11 -6.66 -3.59
C GLN A 65 6.90 -6.58 -4.54
N VAL A 66 7.05 -7.03 -5.78
CA VAL A 66 5.93 -7.12 -6.74
C VAL A 66 4.81 -8.02 -6.21
N GLU A 67 5.15 -9.16 -5.61
CA GLU A 67 4.16 -10.06 -4.99
C GLU A 67 3.44 -9.40 -3.82
N HIS A 68 4.16 -8.68 -2.96
CA HIS A 68 3.55 -7.93 -1.86
C HIS A 68 2.57 -6.85 -2.33
N VAL A 69 2.95 -6.05 -3.34
CA VAL A 69 2.06 -5.03 -3.91
C VAL A 69 0.83 -5.65 -4.58
N GLN A 70 0.97 -6.81 -5.23
CA GLN A 70 -0.16 -7.55 -5.80
C GLN A 70 -1.12 -8.07 -4.73
N GLN A 71 -0.60 -8.62 -3.62
CA GLN A 71 -1.45 -9.03 -2.50
C GLN A 71 -2.19 -7.84 -1.87
N ASP A 72 -1.56 -6.67 -1.84
CA ASP A 72 -2.16 -5.43 -1.38
C ASP A 72 -3.29 -4.96 -2.34
N LEU A 73 -3.09 -5.09 -3.66
CA LEU A 73 -4.13 -4.86 -4.67
C LEU A 73 -5.32 -5.81 -4.51
N GLU A 74 -5.06 -7.11 -4.37
CA GLU A 74 -6.11 -8.12 -4.17
C GLU A 74 -6.93 -7.83 -2.91
N ARG A 75 -6.27 -7.40 -1.84
CA ARG A 75 -6.93 -6.96 -0.61
C ARG A 75 -7.85 -5.76 -0.83
N ILE A 76 -7.45 -4.79 -1.66
CA ILE A 76 -8.30 -3.64 -2.00
C ILE A 76 -9.45 -4.06 -2.92
N ASP A 77 -9.21 -4.89 -3.92
CA ASP A 77 -10.22 -5.36 -4.87
C ASP A 77 -11.30 -6.24 -4.19
N ALA A 78 -10.96 -6.91 -3.09
CA ALA A 78 -11.91 -7.66 -2.27
C ALA A 78 -12.85 -6.76 -1.42
N LEU A 79 -12.60 -5.46 -1.33
CA LEU A 79 -13.40 -4.56 -0.49
C LEU A 79 -14.67 -4.09 -1.19
N ASP A 80 -15.79 -4.20 -0.48
CA ASP A 80 -17.04 -3.63 -0.94
C ASP A 80 -17.09 -2.11 -0.65
N SER A 81 -16.99 -1.33 -1.72
CA SER A 81 -17.10 0.14 -1.67
C SER A 81 -18.53 0.66 -1.41
N THR A 82 -19.54 -0.21 -1.46
CA THR A 82 -20.96 0.14 -1.29
C THR A 82 -21.45 -0.05 0.15
N VAL A 83 -20.67 -0.71 1.01
CA VAL A 83 -21.02 -0.93 2.41
C VAL A 83 -20.37 0.15 3.27
N SER A 84 -21.18 0.88 4.03
CA SER A 84 -20.69 1.83 5.03
C SER A 84 -20.12 1.10 6.25
N CYS A 85 -19.05 1.63 6.82
CA CYS A 85 -18.47 1.13 8.06
C CYS A 85 -18.88 2.01 9.25
N ASP A 86 -19.42 1.39 10.31
CA ASP A 86 -19.75 2.11 11.57
C ASP A 86 -18.61 2.05 12.60
N THR A 87 -17.66 1.15 12.38
CA THR A 87 -16.50 0.92 13.24
C THR A 87 -15.23 0.88 12.41
N VAL A 88 -14.10 1.13 13.07
CA VAL A 88 -12.78 0.96 12.49
C VAL A 88 -12.54 -0.53 12.22
N GLN A 89 -12.50 -0.90 10.95
CA GLN A 89 -12.32 -2.28 10.50
C GLN A 89 -11.57 -2.33 9.17
N PHE A 90 -11.23 -3.54 8.72
CA PHE A 90 -10.67 -3.73 7.38
C PHE A 90 -11.66 -3.22 6.32
N GLY A 91 -11.15 -2.38 5.42
CA GLY A 91 -11.92 -1.67 4.40
C GLY A 91 -12.55 -0.36 4.83
N ALA A 92 -12.41 0.05 6.10
CA ALA A 92 -12.91 1.33 6.55
C ALA A 92 -11.97 2.47 6.13
N VAL A 93 -12.57 3.59 5.74
CA VAL A 93 -11.86 4.88 5.61
C VAL A 93 -12.13 5.68 6.88
N VAL A 94 -11.07 5.96 7.63
CA VAL A 94 -11.15 6.58 8.95
C VAL A 94 -10.53 7.97 8.89
N HIS A 95 -11.29 8.99 9.29
CA HIS A 95 -10.76 10.34 9.45
C HIS A 95 -10.46 10.56 10.92
N THR A 96 -9.24 11.03 11.20
CA THR A 96 -8.84 11.44 12.54
C THR A 96 -8.40 12.89 12.54
N ASP A 97 -8.24 13.47 13.72
CA ASP A 97 -7.65 14.79 13.91
C ASP A 97 -6.17 14.89 13.51
N GLN A 98 -5.47 13.74 13.43
CA GLN A 98 -4.06 13.67 13.06
C GLN A 98 -3.85 13.37 11.57
N ARG A 99 -4.47 12.28 11.07
CA ARG A 99 -4.38 11.83 9.66
C ARG A 99 -5.63 11.05 9.24
N ASN A 100 -5.84 10.92 7.93
CA ASN A 100 -6.85 10.02 7.41
C ASN A 100 -6.21 8.69 6.97
N PHE A 101 -6.91 7.60 7.26
CA PHE A 101 -6.43 6.25 7.03
C PHE A 101 -7.37 5.47 6.12
N LEU A 102 -6.81 4.69 5.21
CA LEU A 102 -7.47 3.56 4.58
C LEU A 102 -6.95 2.28 5.23
N ILE A 103 -7.84 1.54 5.91
CA ILE A 103 -7.45 0.33 6.62
C ILE A 103 -7.54 -0.87 5.68
N ALA A 104 -6.51 -1.11 4.88
CA ALA A 104 -6.54 -2.22 3.91
C ALA A 104 -5.14 -2.76 3.60
N ALA A 105 -4.32 -1.92 2.99
CA ALA A 105 -3.03 -2.24 2.42
C ALA A 105 -1.99 -1.22 2.89
N SER A 106 -0.72 -1.57 2.82
CA SER A 106 0.36 -0.62 3.13
C SER A 106 0.59 0.25 1.90
N LEU A 107 0.14 1.50 1.95
CA LEU A 107 0.28 2.44 0.85
C LEU A 107 0.76 3.78 1.39
N GLU A 108 1.66 4.41 0.64
CA GLU A 108 2.15 5.76 0.91
C GLU A 108 1.01 6.79 0.89
N GLU A 109 1.32 8.04 1.22
CA GLU A 109 0.30 9.09 1.26
C GLU A 109 -0.24 9.39 -0.14
N PHE A 110 -1.57 9.48 -0.26
CA PHE A 110 -2.26 9.66 -1.54
C PHE A 110 -3.46 10.57 -1.44
N ASP A 111 -3.77 11.26 -2.53
CA ASP A 111 -4.86 12.23 -2.61
C ASP A 111 -6.14 11.56 -3.15
N ALA A 112 -7.25 11.71 -2.43
CA ALA A 112 -8.57 11.28 -2.87
C ALA A 112 -9.64 12.27 -2.37
N GLY A 113 -10.57 12.69 -3.22
CA GLY A 113 -11.65 13.59 -2.80
C GLY A 113 -11.19 14.92 -2.18
N GLY A 114 -9.97 15.38 -2.49
CA GLY A 114 -9.38 16.61 -1.94
C GLY A 114 -8.75 16.47 -0.56
N LEU A 115 -8.63 15.25 -0.04
CA LEU A 115 -7.96 14.95 1.23
C LEU A 115 -6.83 13.94 1.01
N ARG A 116 -5.87 13.97 1.92
CA ARG A 116 -4.76 13.02 1.96
C ARG A 116 -5.08 11.83 2.85
N TYR A 117 -4.76 10.65 2.37
CA TYR A 117 -4.96 9.36 3.03
C TYR A 117 -3.65 8.60 3.09
N LEU A 118 -3.49 7.81 4.14
CA LEU A 118 -2.42 6.82 4.27
C LEU A 118 -3.03 5.42 4.27
N GLY A 119 -2.51 4.53 3.42
CA GLY A 119 -2.89 3.12 3.47
C GLY A 119 -2.14 2.41 4.58
N VAL A 120 -2.89 1.79 5.49
CA VAL A 120 -2.32 1.04 6.61
C VAL A 120 -2.99 -0.31 6.75
N THR A 121 -2.19 -1.33 7.03
CA THR A 121 -2.74 -2.67 7.30
C THR A 121 -3.34 -2.75 8.70
N PRO A 122 -4.31 -3.65 8.95
CA PRO A 122 -4.86 -3.88 10.29
C PRO A 122 -3.82 -4.29 11.35
N LYS A 123 -2.64 -4.74 10.93
CA LYS A 123 -1.54 -5.16 11.81
C LYS A 123 -0.73 -3.99 12.35
N ALA A 124 -0.88 -2.78 11.80
CA ALA A 124 -0.15 -1.60 12.26
C ALA A 124 -0.56 -1.25 13.71
N PRO A 125 0.38 -0.89 14.61
CA PRO A 125 0.07 -0.62 16.02
C PRO A 125 -1.02 0.44 16.24
N VAL A 126 -0.97 1.51 15.43
CA VAL A 126 -1.99 2.58 15.48
C VAL A 126 -3.38 2.06 15.11
N ILE A 127 -3.46 1.20 14.09
CA ILE A 127 -4.73 0.62 13.67
C ILE A 127 -5.21 -0.40 14.68
N GLN A 128 -4.35 -1.24 15.24
CA GLN A 128 -4.73 -2.18 16.28
C GLN A 128 -5.38 -1.50 17.49
N ALA A 129 -4.88 -0.32 17.87
CA ALA A 129 -5.45 0.46 18.97
C ALA A 129 -6.79 1.12 18.60
N LEU A 130 -7.02 1.39 17.30
CA LEU A 130 -8.26 1.97 16.77
C LEU A 130 -9.30 0.90 16.40
N LEU A 131 -8.92 -0.36 16.17
CA LEU A 131 -9.83 -1.41 15.69
C LEU A 131 -11.07 -1.54 16.59
N GLY A 132 -12.24 -1.60 15.97
CA GLY A 132 -13.54 -1.71 16.64
C GLY A 132 -14.08 -0.41 17.24
N LYS A 133 -13.28 0.67 17.27
CA LYS A 133 -13.71 1.98 17.77
C LYS A 133 -14.71 2.65 16.84
N ARG A 134 -15.50 3.56 17.41
CA ARG A 134 -16.54 4.34 16.73
C ARG A 134 -16.19 5.82 16.65
N VAL A 135 -16.92 6.53 15.80
CA VAL A 135 -16.85 7.99 15.71
C VAL A 135 -17.05 8.63 17.09
N GLY A 136 -16.19 9.60 17.43
CA GLY A 136 -16.16 10.28 18.72
C GLY A 136 -15.27 9.63 19.78
N GLU A 137 -14.85 8.37 19.60
CA GLU A 137 -13.84 7.77 20.46
C GLU A 137 -12.44 8.26 20.13
N HIS A 138 -11.53 8.09 21.09
CA HIS A 138 -10.12 8.43 20.92
C HIS A 138 -9.22 7.35 21.52
N VAL A 139 -7.97 7.34 21.07
CA VAL A 139 -6.91 6.49 21.61
C VAL A 139 -5.60 7.24 21.67
N THR A 140 -4.78 6.95 22.68
CA THR A 140 -3.45 7.55 22.82
C THR A 140 -2.40 6.49 22.54
N ILE A 141 -1.54 6.76 21.55
CA ILE A 141 -0.44 5.86 21.14
C ILE A 141 0.84 6.66 21.19
N ASN A 142 1.84 6.20 21.96
CA ASN A 142 3.12 6.87 22.12
C ASN A 142 3.00 8.37 22.51
N GLY A 143 1.98 8.71 23.30
CA GLY A 143 1.71 10.09 23.75
C GLY A 143 0.96 10.97 22.75
N VAL A 144 0.62 10.45 21.56
CA VAL A 144 -0.21 11.16 20.57
C VAL A 144 -1.65 10.67 20.67
N ALA A 145 -2.60 11.58 20.86
CA ALA A 145 -4.02 11.29 20.85
C ALA A 145 -4.56 11.30 19.41
N TYR A 146 -5.35 10.29 19.07
CA TYR A 146 -6.07 10.17 17.81
C TYR A 146 -7.56 10.16 18.11
N HIS A 147 -8.27 11.17 17.66
CA HIS A 147 -9.71 11.32 17.77
C HIS A 147 -10.38 10.92 16.46
N ILE A 148 -11.32 9.98 16.51
CA ILE A 148 -12.04 9.52 15.32
C ILE A 148 -13.15 10.52 14.99
N LEU A 149 -13.00 11.23 13.87
CA LEU A 149 -13.92 12.26 13.42
C LEU A 149 -15.02 11.70 12.50
N ALA A 150 -14.67 10.73 11.66
CA ALA A 150 -15.60 10.06 10.74
C ALA A 150 -15.10 8.67 10.35
N ILE A 151 -16.04 7.80 9.99
CA ILE A 151 -15.77 6.47 9.43
C ILE A 151 -16.68 6.32 8.20
N HIS A 152 -16.11 5.81 7.10
CA HIS A 152 -16.81 5.57 5.84
C HIS A 152 -16.60 4.15 5.35
#